data_AF-A0A353IP45-F1
#
_entry.id   AF-A0A353IP45-F1
#
_cell.length_a   1.000
_cell.length_b   1.000
_cell.length_c   1.000
_cell.angle_alpha   90.00
_cell.angle_beta   90.00
_cell.angle_gamma   90.00
#
_symmetry.space_group_name_H-M   'P 1'
#
loop_
_entity.id
_entity.type
_entity.pdbx_description
1 polymer ?
#
loop_
_entity_poly.entity_id
_entity_poly.type
_entity_poly.pdbx_seq_one_letter_code
_entity_poly.pdbx_strand_id
1 'polypeptide(L)' 'RGEKPDEDRGDYLHRGLASRRFKRTFALVNGVEVRKAELQNGLLAIELERPNQEKRVLKVGIKAAS' A
#
# COMPACT_ATOMS: atom_id res chain seq x y z
N ARG A 1 4.83 8.43 -17.22
CA ARG A 1 6.02 8.85 -18.01
C ARG A 1 6.67 7.57 -18.51
N GLY A 2 6.81 7.45 -19.83
CA GLY A 2 6.93 6.17 -20.56
C GLY A 2 8.16 5.33 -20.23
N GLU A 3 7.96 4.02 -20.27
CA GLU A 3 9.02 3.02 -20.20
C GLU A 3 9.36 2.57 -21.62
N LYS A 4 10.66 2.49 -21.91
CA LYS A 4 11.22 2.10 -23.21
C LYS A 4 10.81 0.66 -23.57
N PRO A 5 10.80 0.28 -24.85
CA PRO A 5 10.50 -1.09 -25.27
C PRO A 5 11.63 -2.01 -24.78
N ASP A 6 11.26 -3.12 -24.15
CA ASP A 6 12.17 -4.25 -23.91
C ASP A 6 12.56 -4.84 -25.27
N GLU A 7 13.67 -4.37 -25.86
CA GLU A 7 14.34 -5.08 -26.94
C GLU A 7 15.13 -6.25 -26.35
N ASP A 8 14.45 -7.34 -25.97
CA ASP A 8 15.08 -8.65 -25.76
C ASP A 8 14.73 -9.56 -26.94
N ARG A 9 15.65 -9.59 -27.91
CA ARG A 9 15.62 -10.45 -29.09
C ARG A 9 16.08 -11.87 -28.73
N GLY A 10 15.29 -12.55 -27.91
CA GLY A 10 15.39 -14.00 -27.70
C GLY A 10 14.16 -14.69 -28.27
N ASP A 11 14.34 -15.79 -29.01
CA ASP A 11 13.23 -16.58 -29.55
C ASP A 11 12.53 -17.33 -28.40
N TYR A 12 11.56 -16.66 -27.77
CA TYR A 12 10.66 -17.28 -26.81
C TYR A 12 9.45 -17.88 -27.55
N LEU A 13 9.19 -19.17 -27.37
CA LEU A 13 7.99 -19.82 -27.92
C LEU A 13 6.69 -19.22 -27.34
N HIS A 14 6.70 -18.83 -26.06
CA HIS A 14 5.58 -18.11 -25.41
C HIS A 14 6.05 -17.38 -24.14
N ARG A 15 5.73 -16.08 -24.00
CA ARG A 15 5.98 -15.28 -22.78
C ARG A 15 4.69 -15.12 -21.99
N GLY A 16 4.40 -16.07 -21.11
CA GLY A 16 3.13 -16.10 -20.34
C GLY A 16 3.02 -15.05 -19.24
N LEU A 17 4.14 -14.47 -18.81
CA LEU A 17 4.17 -13.44 -17.77
C LEU A 17 4.98 -12.25 -18.29
N ALA A 18 4.36 -11.07 -18.31
CA ALA A 18 5.04 -9.83 -18.68
C ALA A 18 6.00 -9.40 -17.56
N SER A 19 7.30 -9.33 -17.84
CA SER A 19 8.34 -8.85 -16.92
C SER A 19 8.40 -7.32 -16.84
N ARG A 20 7.24 -6.66 -16.81
CA ARG A 20 7.18 -5.20 -16.75
C ARG A 20 7.42 -4.70 -15.33
N ARG A 21 8.07 -3.55 -15.20
CA ARG A 21 8.12 -2.83 -13.93
C ARG A 21 6.70 -2.46 -13.50
N PHE A 22 6.43 -2.52 -12.21
CA PHE A 22 5.14 -2.11 -11.66
C PHE A 22 5.34 -1.23 -10.43
N LYS A 23 4.37 -0.33 -10.22
CA LYS A 23 4.19 0.42 -8.98
C LYS A 23 2.73 0.29 -8.57
N ARG A 24 2.49 0.06 -7.29
CA ARG A 24 1.15 0.07 -6.66
C ARG A 24 1.20 1.03 -5.49
N THR A 25 0.14 1.81 -5.32
CA THR A 25 0.00 2.76 -4.23
C THR A 25 -1.37 2.53 -3.61
N PHE A 26 -1.39 2.42 -2.29
CA PHE A 26 -2.60 2.16 -1.51
C PHE A 26 -2.78 3.30 -0.52
N ALA A 27 -4.02 3.76 -0.35
CA ALA A 27 -4.35 4.72 0.69
C ALA A 27 -4.57 3.96 2.00
N LEU A 28 -3.89 4.40 3.06
CA LEU A 28 -4.13 3.90 4.41
C LEU A 28 -5.10 4.85 5.11
N VAL A 29 -5.98 4.29 5.94
CA VAL A 29 -6.84 5.10 6.81
C VAL A 29 -6.03 5.65 7.99
N ASN A 30 -6.48 6.76 8.58
CA ASN A 30 -5.78 7.40 9.69
C ASN A 30 -5.54 6.44 10.86
N GLY A 31 -4.29 6.42 11.33
CA GLY A 31 -3.83 5.59 12.44
C GLY A 31 -3.48 4.15 12.05
N VAL A 32 -3.52 3.78 10.76
CA VAL A 32 -2.97 2.51 10.27
C VAL A 32 -1.52 2.70 9.86
N GLU A 33 -0.66 1.81 10.33
CA GLU A 33 0.79 1.82 10.12
C GLU A 33 1.26 0.48 9.54
N VAL A 34 2.40 0.49 8.85
CA VAL A 34 3.01 -0.73 8.30
C VAL A 34 3.89 -1.35 9.37
N ARG A 35 3.57 -2.58 9.76
CA ARG A 35 4.33 -3.33 10.77
C ARG A 35 5.47 -4.13 10.15
N LYS A 36 5.21 -4.78 9.00
CA LYS A 36 6.17 -5.68 8.34
C LYS A 36 5.91 -5.77 6.85
N ALA A 37 6.95 -6.05 6.07
CA ALA A 37 6.87 -6.43 4.67
C ALA A 37 7.77 -7.65 4.42
N GLU A 38 7.25 -8.66 3.75
CA GLU A 38 7.96 -9.93 3.53
C GLU A 38 7.65 -10.49 2.14
N LEU A 39 8.70 -10.88 1.41
CA LEU A 39 8.61 -11.50 0.09
C LEU A 39 9.01 -12.96 0.20
N GLN A 40 8.05 -13.87 0.01
CA GLN A 40 8.28 -15.31 0.00
C GLN A 40 7.55 -15.95 -1.17
N ASN A 41 8.20 -16.87 -1.87
CA ASN A 41 7.63 -17.63 -3.00
C ASN A 41 6.95 -16.74 -4.07
N GLY A 42 7.50 -15.55 -4.33
CA GLY A 42 6.97 -14.60 -5.31
C GLY A 42 5.76 -13.78 -4.84
N LEU A 43 5.35 -13.92 -3.57
CA LEU A 43 4.27 -13.14 -2.98
C LEU A 43 4.81 -12.14 -1.96
N LEU A 44 4.50 -10.86 -2.16
CA LEU A 44 4.77 -9.80 -1.21
C LEU A 44 3.60 -9.69 -0.23
N ALA A 45 3.83 -10.01 1.03
CA ALA A 45 2.91 -9.76 2.15
C ALA A 45 3.29 -8.45 2.85
N ILE A 46 2.29 -7.60 3.11
CA ILE A 46 2.43 -6.36 3.87
C ILE A 46 1.49 -6.45 5.07
N GLU A 47 2.05 -6.47 6.27
CA GLU A 47 1.29 -6.48 7.52
C GLU A 47 1.01 -5.05 7.98
N LEU A 48 -0.27 -4.75 8.22
CA LEU A 48 -0.74 -3.46 8.70
C LEU A 48 -1.26 -3.60 10.13
N GLU A 49 -1.00 -2.61 10.97
CA GLU A 49 -1.55 -2.54 12.31
C GLU A 49 -2.19 -1.18 12.56
N ARG A 50 -3.16 -1.14 13.48
CA ARG A 50 -3.76 0.10 13.98
C ARG A 50 -3.46 0.19 15.47
N PRO A 51 -2.40 0.89 15.89
CA PRO A 51 -2.09 1.06 17.30
C PRO A 51 -3.29 1.63 18.05
N ASN A 52 -3.51 1.14 19.27
CA ASN A 52 -4.63 1.61 20.07
C ASN A 52 -4.37 3.07 20.48
N GLN A 53 -5.18 3.99 19.99
CA GLN A 53 -5.09 5.39 20.41
C GLN A 53 -5.95 5.58 21.66
N GLU A 54 -5.39 6.24 22.68
CA GLU A 54 -6.16 6.62 23.85
C GLU A 54 -7.36 7.49 23.41
N LYS A 55 -8.57 6.98 23.66
CA LYS A 55 -9.78 7.77 23.44
C LYS A 55 -9.86 8.85 24.51
N ARG A 56 -9.28 10.02 24.23
CA ARG A 56 -9.54 11.22 25.04
C ARG A 56 -10.95 11.72 24.74
N VAL A 57 -11.89 11.37 25.61
CA VAL A 57 -13.22 11.97 25.62
C VAL A 57 -13.11 13.37 26.21
N LEU A 58 -13.24 14.39 25.37
CA LEU A 58 -13.33 15.78 25.82
C LEU A 58 -14.81 16.15 25.98
N LYS A 59 -15.22 16.53 27.19
CA LYS A 59 -16.53 17.14 27.42
C LYS A 59 -16.46 18.60 26.98
N VAL A 60 -17.20 18.95 25.94
CA VAL A 60 -17.36 20.35 25.50
C VAL A 60 -18.70 20.86 26.00
N GLY A 61 -18.68 21.93 26.81
CA GLY A 61 -19.89 22.60 27.25
C GLY A 61 -20.48 23.44 26.12
N ILE A 62 -21.72 23.17 25.72
CA ILE A 62 -22.44 23.99 24.75
C ILE A 62 -23.05 25.18 25.50
N LYS A 63 -22.64 26.40 25.17
CA LYS A 63 -23.33 27.62 25.62
C LYS A 63 -24.44 27.98 24.64
N ALA A 64 -25.66 28.15 25.16
CA ALA A 64 -26.75 28.75 24.41
C ALA A 64 -26.54 30.27 24.32
N ALA A 65 -26.78 30.85 23.15
CA ALA A 65 -26.77 32.30 22.96
C ALA A 65 -28.07 32.90 23.52
N SER A 66 -27.93 33.96 24.33
CA SER A 66 -29.03 34.75 24.88
C SER A 66 -29.67 35.65 23.84
#